data_AF-A0A918BLK4-F1
#
_entry.id   AF-A0A918BLK4-F1
#
_cell.length_a   1.000
_cell.length_b   1.000
_cell.length_c   1.000
_cell.angle_alpha   90.00
_cell.angle_beta   90.00
_cell.angle_gamma   90.00
#
_symmetry.space_group_name_H-M   'P 1'
#
loop_
_entity.id
_entity.type
_entity.pdbx_description
1 polymer ?
#
loop_
_entity_poly.entity_id
_entity_poly.type
_entity_poly.pdbx_seq_one_letter_code
_entity_poly.pdbx_strand_id
1 'polypeptide(L)'
;MTFNPLEQRGIPLDRQLRNWRELDVEPLDPDHCDPYTRCRVITMNGIEVEAILFSHQLARHTLDSDIKRQLARTRYIEAQQQKVVNWLLPGTSSVLETTIAYEQVAVDLTAWVARMEPDPYLKQAYQFGVLEDFDHLYRYANLYEMIEHRKAEAIVDNLTEVMPGRPTKFHHRNPVDNVRDPYDRTRVDPLSKLHALTIMSSEQQTMNFYMNVGPTYMEPIARQLYQEIGLVEEEHVTHYESLVDQGESWWEQLVNHEYNECYLYHSFMEQESDPKVKAVWELHLNMELEHLHIACDLMRTLEGREPEEILAPQLPNVLTFEPNKAYLRELLDTQIDITTLGAGYVREAHERFEQMQAGIHGGEEPPSERVMAQHDEMFGREYRLQTEGEHPDPAQRES
;
A
#
# COMPACT_ATOMS: atom_id res chain seq x y z
N MET A 1 -14.06 -16.11 18.78
CA MET A 1 -14.58 -14.93 19.49
C MET A 1 -14.03 -13.73 18.75
N THR A 2 -14.85 -12.74 18.41
CA THR A 2 -14.39 -11.52 17.73
C THR A 2 -13.50 -10.70 18.69
N PHE A 3 -12.38 -10.19 18.18
CA PHE A 3 -11.40 -9.41 18.95
C PHE A 3 -11.84 -7.95 19.04
N ASN A 4 -11.94 -7.41 20.25
CA ASN A 4 -12.22 -5.99 20.51
C ASN A 4 -11.00 -5.35 21.18
N PRO A 5 -10.23 -4.49 20.49
CA PRO A 5 -9.01 -3.89 21.02
C PRO A 5 -9.29 -2.93 22.19
N LEU A 6 -10.46 -2.29 22.24
CA LEU A 6 -10.85 -1.38 23.32
C LEU A 6 -11.07 -2.11 24.67
N GLU A 7 -11.26 -3.43 24.65
CA GLU A 7 -11.42 -4.25 25.86
C GLU A 7 -10.15 -5.02 26.23
N GLN A 8 -9.17 -5.12 25.32
CA GLN A 8 -7.92 -5.83 25.59
C GLN A 8 -6.95 -4.95 26.37
N ARG A 9 -6.10 -5.60 27.17
CA ARG A 9 -5.01 -4.93 27.87
C ARG A 9 -3.72 -5.10 27.09
N GLY A 10 -3.11 -3.99 26.70
CA GLY A 10 -1.78 -3.97 26.10
C GLY A 10 -0.64 -4.09 27.12
N ILE A 11 0.58 -4.00 26.61
CA ILE A 11 1.80 -3.83 27.41
C ILE A 11 1.91 -2.36 27.79
N PRO A 12 1.97 -1.98 29.08
CA PRO A 12 2.11 -0.59 29.48
C PRO A 12 3.33 0.09 28.83
N LEU A 13 3.19 1.35 28.40
CA LEU A 13 4.19 2.07 27.59
C LEU A 13 5.59 2.10 28.24
N ASP A 14 5.67 2.17 29.57
CA ASP A 14 6.92 2.14 30.34
C ASP A 14 7.65 0.79 30.32
N ARG A 15 7.00 -0.26 29.80
CA ARG A 15 7.52 -1.63 29.68
C ARG A 15 7.73 -2.06 28.23
N GLN A 16 7.54 -1.17 27.26
CA GLN A 16 7.62 -1.51 25.86
C GLN A 16 9.01 -1.33 25.24
N LEU A 17 9.89 -0.53 25.86
CA LEU A 17 11.23 -0.26 25.35
C LEU A 17 12.02 -1.56 25.12
N ARG A 18 12.51 -1.74 23.88
CA ARG A 18 13.35 -2.86 23.48
C ARG A 18 14.82 -2.47 23.44
N ASN A 19 15.66 -3.38 23.90
CA ASN A 19 17.12 -3.19 23.83
C ASN A 19 17.67 -3.62 22.46
N TRP A 20 18.93 -3.28 22.17
CA TRP A 20 19.56 -3.56 20.87
C TRP A 20 19.51 -5.03 20.44
N ARG A 21 19.59 -5.98 21.38
CA ARG A 21 19.51 -7.41 21.08
C ARG A 21 18.09 -7.83 20.70
N GLU A 22 17.07 -7.20 21.28
CA GLU A 22 15.67 -7.47 20.92
C GLU A 22 15.31 -6.83 19.57
N LEU A 23 15.94 -5.71 19.21
CA LEU A 23 15.73 -5.00 17.94
C LEU A 23 16.48 -5.63 16.75
N ASP A 24 17.55 -6.38 17.02
CA ASP A 24 18.37 -7.08 16.02
C ASP A 24 17.66 -8.36 15.57
N VAL A 25 16.63 -8.20 14.74
CA VAL A 25 15.84 -9.31 14.19
C VAL A 25 16.57 -10.00 13.03
N GLU A 26 16.37 -11.31 12.93
CA GLU A 26 16.87 -12.10 11.80
C GLU A 26 16.01 -11.83 10.56
N PRO A 27 16.60 -11.40 9.42
CA PRO A 27 15.85 -11.19 8.20
C PRO A 27 15.25 -12.49 7.65
N LEU A 28 14.21 -12.34 6.83
CA LEU A 28 13.58 -13.42 6.09
C LEU A 28 14.57 -14.09 5.13
N ASP A 29 14.44 -15.40 4.93
CA ASP A 29 15.16 -16.10 3.87
C ASP A 29 14.57 -15.72 2.51
N PRO A 30 15.30 -15.00 1.63
CA PRO A 30 14.75 -14.55 0.35
C PRO A 30 14.32 -15.69 -0.57
N ASP A 31 14.90 -16.88 -0.43
CA ASP A 31 14.66 -18.04 -1.30
C ASP A 31 13.52 -18.94 -0.81
N HIS A 32 13.18 -18.89 0.48
CA HIS A 32 12.22 -19.82 1.11
C HIS A 32 11.08 -19.14 1.87
N CYS A 33 11.10 -17.81 1.99
CA CYS A 33 10.02 -17.06 2.62
C CYS A 33 8.74 -17.14 1.79
N ASP A 34 7.60 -17.35 2.46
CA ASP A 34 6.26 -17.16 1.89
C ASP A 34 6.14 -15.74 1.31
N PRO A 35 5.78 -15.57 0.02
CA PRO A 35 5.61 -14.24 -0.58
C PRO A 35 4.65 -13.36 0.22
N TYR A 36 3.60 -13.93 0.81
CA TYR A 36 2.65 -13.15 1.61
C TYR A 36 3.19 -12.76 2.99
N THR A 37 4.16 -13.49 3.55
CA THR A 37 4.91 -12.98 4.72
C THR A 37 5.69 -11.72 4.35
N ARG A 38 6.32 -11.69 3.16
CA ARG A 38 7.01 -10.50 2.64
C ARG A 38 6.04 -9.34 2.39
N CYS A 39 4.88 -9.61 1.80
CA CYS A 39 3.84 -8.60 1.59
C CYS A 39 3.37 -7.97 2.91
N ARG A 40 3.09 -8.80 3.93
CA ARG A 40 2.72 -8.31 5.27
C ARG A 40 3.78 -7.39 5.88
N VAL A 41 5.06 -7.75 5.73
CA VAL A 41 6.18 -6.92 6.20
C VAL A 41 6.22 -5.56 5.49
N ILE A 42 6.08 -5.55 4.16
CA ILE A 42 6.06 -4.31 3.37
C ILE A 42 4.87 -3.43 3.77
N THR A 43 3.67 -4.01 3.87
CA THR A 43 2.46 -3.31 4.30
C THR A 43 2.65 -2.71 5.70
N MET A 44 3.02 -3.52 6.71
CA MET A 44 3.19 -3.01 8.08
C MET A 44 4.28 -1.95 8.19
N ASN A 45 5.35 -2.03 7.39
CA ASN A 45 6.33 -0.95 7.33
C ASN A 45 5.69 0.36 6.83
N GLY A 46 4.82 0.32 5.83
CA GLY A 46 4.10 1.50 5.36
C GLY A 46 3.16 2.10 6.40
N ILE A 47 2.41 1.25 7.11
CA ILE A 47 1.53 1.67 8.21
C ILE A 47 2.31 2.39 9.31
N GLU A 48 3.39 1.77 9.79
CA GLU A 48 4.22 2.33 10.86
C GLU A 48 4.93 3.63 10.43
N VAL A 49 5.40 3.71 9.18
CA VAL A 49 6.00 4.94 8.66
C VAL A 49 4.98 6.07 8.64
N GLU A 50 3.77 5.80 8.16
CA GLU A 50 2.71 6.79 8.08
C GLU A 50 2.28 7.25 9.49
N ALA A 51 2.03 6.34 10.44
CA ALA A 51 1.70 6.67 11.83
C ALA A 51 2.75 7.56 12.50
N ILE A 52 4.05 7.23 12.32
CA ILE A 52 5.16 8.04 12.84
C ILE A 52 5.16 9.45 12.21
N LEU A 53 4.97 9.55 10.90
CA LEU A 53 4.94 10.82 10.19
C LEU A 53 3.73 11.66 10.58
N PHE A 54 2.54 11.07 10.67
CA PHE A 54 1.32 11.69 11.17
C PHE A 54 1.54 12.23 12.58
N SER A 55 2.06 11.42 13.50
CA SER A 55 2.38 11.80 14.88
C SER A 55 3.37 12.98 14.94
N HIS A 56 4.33 13.06 14.01
CA HIS A 56 5.18 14.24 13.84
C HIS A 56 4.41 15.47 13.34
N GLN A 57 3.48 15.34 12.39
CA GLN A 57 2.65 16.45 11.92
C GLN A 57 1.72 16.95 13.02
N LEU A 58 1.07 16.06 13.74
CA LEU A 58 0.24 16.38 14.90
C LEU A 58 1.03 17.16 15.95
N ALA A 59 2.25 16.73 16.28
CA ALA A 59 3.11 17.44 17.21
C ALA A 59 3.50 18.87 16.74
N ARG A 60 3.62 19.10 15.42
CA ARG A 60 3.87 20.43 14.85
C ARG A 60 2.64 21.35 14.95
N HIS A 61 1.44 20.78 14.93
CA HIS A 61 0.16 21.51 15.03
C HIS A 61 -0.41 21.59 16.45
N THR A 62 0.22 20.92 17.42
CA THR A 62 -0.17 20.99 18.83
C THR A 62 0.55 22.15 19.54
N LEU A 63 -0.12 22.88 20.44
CA LEU A 63 0.51 23.92 21.27
C LEU A 63 1.02 23.38 22.61
N ASP A 64 0.26 22.48 23.23
CA ASP A 64 0.55 21.94 24.55
C ASP A 64 1.82 21.07 24.54
N SER A 65 2.77 21.39 25.42
CA SER A 65 4.03 20.65 25.53
C SER A 65 3.88 19.31 26.21
N ASP A 66 2.91 19.13 27.11
CA ASP A 66 2.66 17.84 27.75
C ASP A 66 2.09 16.83 26.75
N ILE A 67 1.19 17.26 25.88
CA ILE A 67 0.70 16.43 24.76
C ILE A 67 1.87 16.06 23.83
N LYS A 68 2.73 17.02 23.46
CA LYS A 68 3.92 16.73 22.65
C LYS A 68 4.85 15.71 23.31
N ARG A 69 5.01 15.76 24.63
CA ARG A 69 5.80 14.78 25.40
C ARG A 69 5.15 13.40 25.37
N GLN A 70 3.83 13.32 25.44
CA GLN A 70 3.10 12.05 25.31
C GLN A 70 3.29 11.46 23.90
N LEU A 71 3.00 12.23 22.85
CA LEU A 71 3.21 11.81 21.46
C LEU A 71 4.66 11.38 21.20
N ALA A 72 5.64 12.08 21.79
CA ALA A 72 7.05 11.72 21.65
C ALA A 72 7.42 10.39 22.33
N ARG A 73 6.70 9.98 23.39
CA ARG A 73 6.94 8.70 24.05
C ARG A 73 6.39 7.53 23.23
N THR A 74 5.15 7.64 22.76
CA THR A 74 4.52 6.62 21.89
C THR A 74 5.32 6.46 20.60
N ARG A 75 5.54 7.56 19.87
CA ARG A 75 6.28 7.56 18.60
C ARG A 75 7.70 7.01 18.70
N TYR A 76 8.37 7.10 19.86
CA TYR A 76 9.70 6.52 20.01
C TYR A 76 9.64 4.97 20.01
N ILE A 77 8.54 4.42 20.51
CA ILE A 77 8.30 2.98 20.54
C ILE A 77 7.80 2.47 19.19
N GLU A 78 6.84 3.15 18.55
CA GLU A 78 6.48 2.90 17.12
C GLU A 78 7.74 2.95 16.25
N ALA A 79 8.61 3.94 16.48
CA ALA A 79 9.87 4.01 15.78
C ALA A 79 10.75 2.78 16.04
N GLN A 80 10.70 2.08 17.17
CA GLN A 80 11.37 0.79 17.33
C GLN A 80 10.66 -0.33 16.53
N GLN A 81 9.33 -0.35 16.55
CA GLN A 81 8.51 -1.32 15.84
C GLN A 81 8.75 -1.26 14.34
N GLN A 82 8.67 -0.07 13.74
CA GLN A 82 8.97 0.15 12.33
C GLN A 82 10.33 -0.44 11.91
N LYS A 83 11.40 -0.32 12.72
CA LYS A 83 12.73 -0.85 12.34
C LYS A 83 12.72 -2.37 12.42
N VAL A 84 12.13 -2.93 13.47
CA VAL A 84 11.95 -4.38 13.58
C VAL A 84 11.20 -4.92 12.37
N VAL A 85 10.06 -4.32 12.02
CA VAL A 85 9.25 -4.74 10.86
C VAL A 85 10.06 -4.62 9.56
N ASN A 86 10.54 -3.42 9.24
CA ASN A 86 11.24 -3.18 7.98
C ASN A 86 12.51 -4.02 7.82
N TRP A 87 13.23 -4.29 8.92
CA TRP A 87 14.51 -5.03 8.87
C TRP A 87 14.33 -6.56 8.85
N LEU A 88 13.07 -7.05 8.86
CA LEU A 88 12.77 -8.40 8.40
C LEU A 88 13.03 -8.57 6.89
N LEU A 89 12.98 -7.50 6.09
CA LEU A 89 13.30 -7.58 4.66
C LEU A 89 14.82 -7.81 4.46
N PRO A 90 15.23 -8.83 3.69
CA PRO A 90 16.64 -9.16 3.53
C PRO A 90 17.35 -8.19 2.57
N GLY A 91 18.49 -7.64 3.00
CA GLY A 91 19.32 -6.75 2.20
C GLY A 91 20.10 -7.42 1.06
N THR A 92 20.01 -8.75 0.93
CA THR A 92 20.58 -9.50 -0.21
C THR A 92 19.70 -9.45 -1.45
N SER A 93 18.44 -9.04 -1.32
CA SER A 93 17.54 -8.89 -2.46
C SER A 93 17.99 -7.73 -3.33
N SER A 94 17.93 -7.89 -4.65
CA SER A 94 18.12 -6.78 -5.57
C SER A 94 17.00 -5.75 -5.42
N VAL A 95 17.26 -4.52 -5.86
CA VAL A 95 16.26 -3.45 -5.80
C VAL A 95 15.03 -3.82 -6.63
N LEU A 96 15.20 -4.47 -7.79
CA LEU A 96 14.08 -4.95 -8.60
C LEU A 96 13.31 -6.08 -7.90
N GLU A 97 13.98 -6.97 -7.16
CA GLU A 97 13.28 -8.01 -6.40
C GLU A 97 12.37 -7.40 -5.33
N THR A 98 12.90 -6.40 -4.62
CA THR A 98 12.13 -5.64 -3.65
C THR A 98 10.99 -4.89 -4.33
N THR A 99 11.23 -4.28 -5.48
CA THR A 99 10.21 -3.55 -6.28
C THR A 99 9.05 -4.46 -6.67
N ILE A 100 9.33 -5.64 -7.22
CA ILE A 100 8.29 -6.61 -7.57
C ILE A 100 7.48 -7.04 -6.34
N ALA A 101 8.10 -7.14 -5.17
CA ALA A 101 7.37 -7.42 -3.92
C ALA A 101 6.48 -6.25 -3.47
N TYR A 102 6.91 -4.99 -3.68
CA TYR A 102 6.06 -3.81 -3.45
C TYR A 102 4.87 -3.81 -4.41
N GLU A 103 5.10 -4.07 -5.70
CA GLU A 103 4.03 -4.17 -6.69
C GLU A 103 3.05 -5.33 -6.40
N GLN A 104 3.56 -6.46 -5.87
CA GLN A 104 2.70 -7.54 -5.40
C GLN A 104 1.81 -7.11 -4.24
N VAL A 105 2.33 -6.29 -3.31
CA VAL A 105 1.51 -5.69 -2.25
C VAL A 105 0.44 -4.81 -2.85
N ALA A 106 0.79 -3.85 -3.72
CA ALA A 106 -0.16 -2.93 -4.33
C ALA A 106 -1.29 -3.70 -5.05
N VAL A 107 -0.95 -4.74 -5.82
CA VAL A 107 -1.94 -5.60 -6.48
C VAL A 107 -2.84 -6.35 -5.49
N ASP A 108 -2.28 -7.21 -4.63
CA ASP A 108 -3.10 -8.14 -3.84
C ASP A 108 -3.77 -7.47 -2.64
N LEU A 109 -3.16 -6.44 -2.05
CA LEU A 109 -3.76 -5.65 -0.98
C LEU A 109 -4.93 -4.83 -1.51
N THR A 110 -4.72 -4.06 -2.58
CA THR A 110 -5.77 -3.21 -3.17
C THR A 110 -6.90 -4.03 -3.75
N ALA A 111 -6.62 -5.19 -4.36
CA ALA A 111 -7.65 -6.12 -4.82
C ALA A 111 -8.52 -6.66 -3.68
N TRP A 112 -7.90 -7.05 -2.56
CA TRP A 112 -8.64 -7.51 -1.38
C TRP A 112 -9.50 -6.38 -0.80
N VAL A 113 -8.92 -5.19 -0.62
CA VAL A 113 -9.64 -4.01 -0.12
C VAL A 113 -10.83 -3.67 -1.02
N ALA A 114 -10.65 -3.64 -2.35
CA ALA A 114 -11.73 -3.38 -3.29
C ALA A 114 -12.88 -4.41 -3.21
N ARG A 115 -12.57 -5.68 -2.90
CA ARG A 115 -13.60 -6.72 -2.71
C ARG A 115 -14.39 -6.53 -1.42
N MET A 116 -13.73 -6.08 -0.37
CA MET A 116 -14.27 -5.98 0.98
C MET A 116 -14.85 -4.60 1.30
N GLU A 117 -14.58 -3.59 0.47
CA GLU A 117 -15.02 -2.22 0.65
C GLU A 117 -16.55 -2.09 0.58
N PRO A 118 -17.22 -1.62 1.66
CA PRO A 118 -18.66 -1.45 1.69
C PRO A 118 -19.17 -0.22 0.93
N ASP A 119 -18.36 0.85 0.81
CA ASP A 119 -18.76 2.05 0.09
C ASP A 119 -18.52 1.90 -1.43
N PRO A 120 -19.55 1.99 -2.28
CA PRO A 120 -19.40 1.78 -3.72
C PRO A 120 -18.45 2.76 -4.41
N TYR A 121 -18.33 4.00 -3.91
CA TYR A 121 -17.45 5.00 -4.50
C TYR A 121 -15.99 4.73 -4.16
N LEU A 122 -15.68 4.44 -2.89
CA LEU A 122 -14.33 4.03 -2.47
C LEU A 122 -13.94 2.71 -3.15
N LYS A 123 -14.87 1.76 -3.27
CA LYS A 123 -14.64 0.52 -4.01
C LYS A 123 -14.19 0.79 -5.44
N GLN A 124 -14.86 1.71 -6.14
CA GLN A 124 -14.49 2.10 -7.49
C GLN A 124 -13.10 2.77 -7.55
N ALA A 125 -12.70 3.51 -6.53
CA ALA A 125 -11.35 4.08 -6.40
C ALA A 125 -10.28 2.99 -6.33
N TYR A 126 -10.46 2.00 -5.46
CA TYR A 126 -9.52 0.87 -5.35
C TYR A 126 -9.50 -0.01 -6.60
N GLN A 127 -10.66 -0.25 -7.23
CA GLN A 127 -10.74 -0.98 -8.50
C GLN A 127 -9.99 -0.28 -9.63
N PHE A 128 -10.01 1.05 -9.64
CA PHE A 128 -9.31 1.84 -10.64
C PHE A 128 -7.79 1.77 -10.43
N GLY A 129 -7.30 2.04 -9.21
CA GLY A 129 -5.87 2.03 -8.92
C GLY A 129 -5.21 0.66 -9.09
N VAL A 130 -5.88 -0.43 -8.65
CA VAL A 130 -5.30 -1.77 -8.77
C VAL A 130 -5.03 -2.21 -10.21
N LEU A 131 -5.75 -1.67 -11.20
CA LEU A 131 -5.48 -1.94 -12.62
C LEU A 131 -4.19 -1.27 -13.10
N GLU A 132 -3.81 -0.16 -12.47
CA GLU A 132 -2.55 0.55 -12.74
C GLU A 132 -1.38 -0.21 -12.08
N ASP A 133 -1.49 -0.54 -10.80
CA ASP A 133 -0.50 -1.34 -10.04
C ASP A 133 -0.23 -2.70 -10.72
N PHE A 134 -1.28 -3.32 -11.27
CA PHE A 134 -1.16 -4.59 -11.99
C PHE A 134 -0.30 -4.46 -13.26
N ASP A 135 -0.36 -3.32 -13.96
CA ASP A 135 0.51 -3.07 -15.10
C ASP A 135 1.93 -2.73 -14.65
N HIS A 136 2.11 -2.03 -13.53
CA HIS A 136 3.44 -1.74 -12.97
C HIS A 136 4.19 -3.02 -12.63
N LEU A 137 3.54 -3.98 -11.95
CA LEU A 137 4.08 -5.32 -11.72
C LEU A 137 4.56 -5.96 -13.03
N TYR A 138 3.76 -5.87 -14.08
CA TYR A 138 4.10 -6.38 -15.41
C TYR A 138 5.32 -5.69 -16.03
N ARG A 139 5.40 -4.35 -15.97
CA ARG A 139 6.56 -3.59 -16.50
C ARG A 139 7.84 -3.91 -15.75
N TYR A 140 7.80 -3.95 -14.41
CA TYR A 140 8.96 -4.28 -13.60
C TYR A 140 9.39 -5.73 -13.74
N ALA A 141 8.46 -6.67 -13.92
CA ALA A 141 8.80 -8.07 -14.18
C ALA A 141 9.56 -8.25 -15.50
N ASN A 142 9.19 -7.51 -16.55
CA ASN A 142 9.93 -7.50 -17.82
C ASN A 142 11.31 -6.85 -17.63
N LEU A 143 11.39 -5.71 -16.95
CA LEU A 143 12.69 -5.09 -16.63
C LEU A 143 13.60 -6.03 -15.81
N TYR A 144 13.02 -6.82 -14.90
CA TYR A 144 13.74 -7.79 -14.08
C TYR A 144 14.31 -8.95 -14.90
N GLU A 145 13.57 -9.52 -15.86
CA GLU A 145 14.11 -10.54 -16.77
C GLU A 145 15.24 -9.98 -17.65
N MET A 146 15.16 -8.70 -18.06
CA MET A 146 16.22 -8.04 -18.82
C MET A 146 17.51 -7.81 -18.03
N ILE A 147 17.42 -7.31 -16.80
CA ILE A 147 18.58 -6.87 -16.01
C ILE A 147 19.16 -7.99 -15.17
N GLU A 148 18.30 -8.75 -14.49
CA GLU A 148 18.73 -9.76 -13.51
C GLU A 148 18.73 -11.17 -14.10
N HIS A 149 18.19 -11.34 -15.33
CA HIS A 149 18.05 -12.63 -16.01
C HIS A 149 17.32 -13.68 -15.16
N ARG A 150 16.38 -13.21 -14.34
CA ARG A 150 15.54 -14.00 -13.44
C ARG A 150 14.08 -13.69 -13.72
N LYS A 151 13.21 -14.61 -13.34
CA LYS A 151 11.77 -14.53 -13.58
C LYS A 151 11.07 -14.04 -12.33
N ALA A 152 10.12 -13.12 -12.49
CA ALA A 152 9.34 -12.58 -11.39
C ALA A 152 8.52 -13.66 -10.64
N GLU A 153 8.23 -14.81 -11.27
CA GLU A 153 7.60 -15.98 -10.64
C GLU A 153 8.37 -16.43 -9.38
N ALA A 154 9.70 -16.25 -9.31
CA ALA A 154 10.45 -16.58 -8.09
C ALA A 154 10.14 -15.65 -6.89
N ILE A 155 9.45 -14.54 -7.13
CA ILE A 155 9.11 -13.51 -6.14
C ILE A 155 7.62 -13.57 -5.84
N VAL A 156 6.79 -13.48 -6.89
CA VAL A 156 5.33 -13.46 -6.74
C VAL A 156 4.72 -14.86 -6.59
N ASP A 157 5.54 -15.90 -6.85
CA ASP A 157 5.09 -17.28 -6.99
C ASP A 157 3.92 -17.38 -7.98
N ASN A 158 3.12 -18.43 -7.89
CA ASN A 158 1.90 -18.58 -8.65
C ASN A 158 0.70 -17.94 -7.92
N LEU A 159 0.94 -17.00 -7.00
CA LEU A 159 -0.10 -16.32 -6.22
C LEU A 159 -0.69 -15.13 -6.99
N THR A 160 0.18 -14.34 -7.61
CA THR A 160 -0.17 -13.13 -8.37
C THR A 160 0.25 -13.30 -9.82
N GLU A 161 -0.67 -13.05 -10.75
CA GLU A 161 -0.37 -13.13 -12.18
C GLU A 161 0.42 -11.90 -12.66
N VAL A 162 1.18 -12.07 -13.74
CA VAL A 162 1.96 -11.00 -14.36
C VAL A 162 1.58 -10.93 -15.83
N MET A 163 0.81 -9.94 -16.21
CA MET A 163 0.38 -9.69 -17.59
C MET A 163 -0.06 -8.23 -17.73
N PRO A 164 -0.25 -7.69 -18.95
CA PRO A 164 -0.66 -6.29 -19.11
C PRO A 164 -1.85 -5.91 -18.24
N GLY A 165 -1.76 -4.76 -17.58
CA GLY A 165 -2.87 -4.15 -16.85
C GLY A 165 -3.48 -3.02 -17.67
N ARG A 166 -4.03 -2.00 -16.99
CA ARG A 166 -4.26 -0.72 -17.67
C ARG A 166 -2.87 -0.20 -18.12
N PRO A 167 -2.64 0.14 -19.40
CA PRO A 167 -1.27 0.42 -19.83
C PRO A 167 -0.66 1.67 -19.17
N THR A 168 0.53 1.53 -18.58
CA THR A 168 1.27 2.58 -17.84
C THR A 168 1.30 3.92 -18.56
N LYS A 169 1.48 3.92 -19.89
CA LYS A 169 1.48 5.16 -20.69
C LYS A 169 0.23 6.04 -20.48
N PHE A 170 -0.93 5.44 -20.18
CA PHE A 170 -2.20 6.13 -19.99
C PHE A 170 -2.44 6.56 -18.54
N HIS A 171 -1.52 6.27 -17.61
CA HIS A 171 -1.73 6.54 -16.18
C HIS A 171 -1.73 8.03 -15.88
N HIS A 172 -0.85 8.77 -16.55
CA HIS A 172 -0.67 10.19 -16.35
C HIS A 172 -1.91 11.00 -16.69
N ARG A 173 -2.56 11.54 -15.66
CA ARG A 173 -3.65 12.51 -15.79
C ARG A 173 -3.30 13.84 -15.15
N ASN A 174 -4.13 14.85 -15.43
CA ASN A 174 -3.94 16.14 -14.78
C ASN A 174 -4.10 15.95 -13.26
N PRO A 175 -3.23 16.52 -12.40
CA PRO A 175 -3.31 16.32 -10.97
C PRO A 175 -4.68 16.65 -10.34
N VAL A 176 -5.45 17.59 -10.90
CA VAL A 176 -6.79 17.89 -10.37
C VAL A 176 -7.80 16.76 -10.62
N ASP A 177 -7.55 15.93 -11.62
CA ASP A 177 -8.33 14.73 -11.94
C ASP A 177 -7.80 13.51 -11.15
N ASN A 178 -6.87 13.69 -10.20
CA ASN A 178 -6.52 12.68 -9.19
C ASN A 178 -7.32 12.84 -7.90
N VAL A 179 -7.76 14.05 -7.56
CA VAL A 179 -8.55 14.34 -6.35
C VAL A 179 -9.94 13.69 -6.39
N ARG A 180 -10.27 12.92 -5.35
CA ARG A 180 -11.58 12.27 -5.12
C ARG A 180 -12.48 13.08 -4.20
N ASP A 181 -13.76 12.75 -4.21
CA ASP A 181 -14.70 13.22 -3.18
C ASP A 181 -14.43 12.44 -1.88
N PRO A 182 -14.26 13.12 -0.73
CA PRO A 182 -14.03 12.43 0.54
C PRO A 182 -15.28 11.67 1.00
N TYR A 183 -15.09 10.62 1.79
CA TYR A 183 -16.20 9.98 2.49
C TYR A 183 -16.84 10.95 3.50
N ASP A 184 -18.09 10.69 3.93
CA ASP A 184 -18.71 11.42 5.04
C ASP A 184 -18.36 10.72 6.35
N ARG A 185 -17.48 11.31 7.16
CA ARG A 185 -16.97 10.74 8.42
C ARG A 185 -18.04 10.32 9.43
N THR A 186 -19.26 10.88 9.32
CA THR A 186 -20.39 10.62 10.22
C THR A 186 -21.29 9.48 9.75
N ARG A 187 -21.14 9.04 8.50
CA ARG A 187 -22.00 8.05 7.84
C ARG A 187 -21.25 6.86 7.26
N VAL A 188 -19.97 7.05 6.94
CA VAL A 188 -19.12 6.01 6.37
C VAL A 188 -19.00 4.83 7.34
N ASP A 189 -18.91 3.62 6.79
CA ASP A 189 -18.58 2.45 7.60
C ASP A 189 -17.18 2.61 8.19
N PRO A 190 -16.95 2.34 9.50
CA PRO A 190 -15.61 2.41 10.07
C PRO A 190 -14.56 1.56 9.33
N LEU A 191 -14.97 0.46 8.69
CA LEU A 191 -14.07 -0.35 7.85
C LEU A 191 -13.50 0.44 6.67
N SER A 192 -14.31 1.29 6.03
CA SER A 192 -13.83 2.12 4.91
C SER A 192 -12.74 3.11 5.33
N LYS A 193 -12.78 3.60 6.59
CA LYS A 193 -11.70 4.44 7.14
C LYS A 193 -10.39 3.66 7.24
N LEU A 194 -10.47 2.40 7.71
CA LEU A 194 -9.31 1.52 7.78
C LEU A 194 -8.76 1.18 6.39
N HIS A 195 -9.63 0.92 5.42
CA HIS A 195 -9.23 0.67 4.04
C HIS A 195 -8.53 1.88 3.42
N ALA A 196 -9.12 3.08 3.55
CA ALA A 196 -8.52 4.31 3.04
C ALA A 196 -7.14 4.56 3.66
N LEU A 197 -7.02 4.44 4.98
CA LEU A 197 -5.74 4.61 5.67
C LEU A 197 -4.73 3.53 5.25
N THR A 198 -5.14 2.26 5.20
CA THR A 198 -4.24 1.14 4.82
C THR A 198 -3.67 1.29 3.42
N ILE A 199 -4.51 1.62 2.44
CA ILE A 199 -4.06 1.78 1.05
C ILE A 199 -3.21 3.05 0.92
N MET A 200 -3.66 4.19 1.45
CA MET A 200 -2.89 5.44 1.43
C MET A 200 -1.49 5.26 2.04
N SER A 201 -1.39 4.63 3.22
CA SER A 201 -0.10 4.39 3.89
C SER A 201 0.80 3.44 3.11
N SER A 202 0.22 2.41 2.46
CA SER A 202 0.98 1.45 1.63
C SER A 202 1.53 2.11 0.37
N GLU A 203 0.70 2.88 -0.35
CA GLU A 203 1.07 3.61 -1.56
C GLU A 203 2.11 4.70 -1.27
N GLN A 204 1.93 5.45 -0.17
CA GLN A 204 2.92 6.43 0.26
C GLN A 204 4.29 5.77 0.51
N GLN A 205 4.31 4.55 1.04
CA GLN A 205 5.54 3.81 1.26
C GLN A 205 6.17 3.28 -0.04
N THR A 206 5.37 2.86 -1.03
CA THR A 206 5.85 2.54 -2.40
C THR A 206 6.50 3.76 -3.05
N MET A 207 5.82 4.92 -3.02
CA MET A 207 6.34 6.19 -3.51
C MET A 207 7.67 6.56 -2.82
N ASN A 208 7.71 6.49 -1.48
CA ASN A 208 8.92 6.76 -0.69
C ASN A 208 10.08 5.84 -1.11
N PHE A 209 9.81 4.56 -1.38
CA PHE A 209 10.81 3.63 -1.86
C PHE A 209 11.34 4.06 -3.25
N TYR A 210 10.47 4.33 -4.22
CA TYR A 210 10.85 4.75 -5.58
C TYR A 210 11.63 6.07 -5.62
N MET A 211 11.25 7.04 -4.79
CA MET A 211 11.99 8.31 -4.64
C MET A 211 13.46 8.11 -4.25
N ASN A 212 13.77 7.03 -3.51
CA ASN A 212 15.12 6.77 -3.02
C ASN A 212 15.89 5.77 -3.89
N VAL A 213 15.22 4.80 -4.52
CA VAL A 213 15.90 3.75 -5.29
C VAL A 213 16.08 4.06 -6.76
N GLY A 214 15.19 4.86 -7.37
CA GLY A 214 15.35 5.28 -8.77
C GLY A 214 16.73 5.87 -9.07
N PRO A 215 17.30 6.73 -8.18
CA PRO A 215 18.65 7.26 -8.34
C PRO A 215 19.80 6.25 -8.30
N THR A 216 19.58 5.02 -7.81
CA THR A 216 20.63 4.01 -7.58
C THR A 216 21.00 3.22 -8.85
N TYR A 217 20.13 3.17 -9.86
CA TYR A 217 20.40 2.47 -11.12
C TYR A 217 21.32 3.26 -12.05
N MET A 218 22.27 2.54 -12.64
CA MET A 218 23.16 3.04 -13.69
C MET A 218 22.60 2.80 -15.09
N GLU A 219 21.80 1.74 -15.25
CA GLU A 219 21.08 1.37 -16.46
C GLU A 219 20.02 2.43 -16.78
N PRO A 220 20.13 3.16 -17.90
CA PRO A 220 19.23 4.28 -18.20
C PRO A 220 17.75 3.85 -18.26
N ILE A 221 17.47 2.67 -18.80
CA ILE A 221 16.09 2.19 -18.97
C ILE A 221 15.42 1.90 -17.62
N ALA A 222 16.14 1.31 -16.66
CA ALA A 222 15.61 1.09 -15.31
C ALA A 222 15.32 2.43 -14.63
N ARG A 223 16.30 3.34 -14.64
CA ARG A 223 16.15 4.68 -14.05
C ARG A 223 14.95 5.44 -14.63
N GLN A 224 14.74 5.33 -15.93
CA GLN A 224 13.62 5.98 -16.62
C GLN A 224 12.28 5.33 -16.28
N LEU A 225 12.21 4.00 -16.11
CA LEU A 225 10.98 3.34 -15.66
C LEU A 225 10.59 3.79 -14.25
N TYR A 226 11.53 3.83 -13.29
CA TYR A 226 11.27 4.38 -11.95
C TYR A 226 10.88 5.85 -11.97
N GLN A 227 11.37 6.63 -12.94
CA GLN A 227 10.97 8.03 -13.09
C GLN A 227 9.51 8.16 -13.53
N GLU A 228 9.07 7.34 -14.48
CA GLU A 228 7.69 7.34 -14.97
C GLU A 228 6.73 6.82 -13.91
N ILE A 229 6.95 5.59 -13.42
CA ILE A 229 6.06 4.96 -12.44
C ILE A 229 6.10 5.70 -11.11
N GLY A 230 7.27 6.19 -10.68
CA GLY A 230 7.37 7.05 -9.49
C GLY A 230 6.56 8.35 -9.56
N LEU A 231 6.25 8.88 -10.76
CA LEU A 231 5.28 9.97 -10.91
C LEU A 231 3.84 9.50 -10.82
N VAL A 232 3.54 8.28 -11.28
CA VAL A 232 2.22 7.66 -11.10
C VAL A 232 1.93 7.41 -9.62
N GLU A 233 2.93 7.01 -8.82
CA GLU A 233 2.71 6.81 -7.38
C GLU A 233 2.30 8.09 -6.64
N GLU A 234 2.79 9.26 -7.07
CA GLU A 234 2.30 10.55 -6.56
C GLU A 234 0.82 10.76 -6.90
N GLU A 235 0.41 10.33 -8.10
CA GLU A 235 -1.00 10.37 -8.53
C GLU A 235 -1.87 9.42 -7.71
N HIS A 236 -1.37 8.22 -7.36
CA HIS A 236 -2.03 7.27 -6.46
C HIS A 236 -2.16 7.81 -5.04
N VAL A 237 -1.09 8.38 -4.47
CA VAL A 237 -1.13 8.99 -3.13
C VAL A 237 -2.16 10.12 -3.09
N THR A 238 -2.14 11.04 -4.07
CA THR A 238 -3.15 12.11 -4.20
C THR A 238 -4.57 11.53 -4.28
N HIS A 239 -4.75 10.44 -5.04
CA HIS A 239 -6.03 9.78 -5.19
C HIS A 239 -6.54 9.27 -3.84
N TYR A 240 -5.76 8.46 -3.14
CA TYR A 240 -6.21 7.79 -1.93
C TYR A 240 -6.27 8.70 -0.71
N GLU A 241 -5.34 9.65 -0.55
CA GLU A 241 -5.37 10.60 0.57
C GLU A 241 -6.62 11.49 0.52
N SER A 242 -7.08 11.84 -0.68
CA SER A 242 -8.24 12.70 -0.87
C SER A 242 -9.57 12.03 -0.52
N LEU A 243 -9.60 10.71 -0.37
CA LEU A 243 -10.77 9.98 0.14
C LEU A 243 -11.03 10.27 1.62
N VAL A 244 -9.99 10.67 2.38
CA VAL A 244 -10.11 10.98 3.81
C VAL A 244 -10.86 12.28 4.04
N ASP A 245 -11.88 12.24 4.90
CA ASP A 245 -12.70 13.41 5.23
C ASP A 245 -11.90 14.46 6.02
N GLN A 246 -11.77 15.68 5.46
CA GLN A 246 -11.04 16.78 6.09
C GLN A 246 -11.72 17.34 7.34
N GLY A 247 -12.95 16.93 7.62
CA GLY A 247 -13.68 17.21 8.84
C GLY A 247 -13.26 16.35 10.03
N GLU A 248 -12.44 15.31 9.83
CA GLU A 248 -11.86 14.53 10.92
C GLU A 248 -10.86 15.36 11.72
N SER A 249 -11.01 15.39 13.04
CA SER A 249 -10.05 16.08 13.89
C SER A 249 -8.72 15.34 13.95
N TRP A 250 -7.68 16.03 14.39
CA TRP A 250 -6.38 15.41 14.65
C TRP A 250 -6.44 14.25 15.67
N TRP A 251 -7.37 14.30 16.63
CA TRP A 251 -7.51 13.26 17.65
C TRP A 251 -8.34 12.08 17.13
N GLU A 252 -9.34 12.34 16.29
CA GLU A 252 -10.05 11.27 15.55
C GLU A 252 -9.07 10.53 14.64
N GLN A 253 -8.26 11.26 13.88
CA GLN A 253 -7.24 10.68 13.00
C GLN A 253 -6.24 9.87 13.83
N LEU A 254 -5.69 10.40 14.93
CA LEU A 254 -4.79 9.64 15.81
C LEU A 254 -5.42 8.31 16.25
N VAL A 255 -6.66 8.34 16.74
CA VAL A 255 -7.37 7.11 17.15
C VAL A 255 -7.55 6.13 15.99
N ASN A 256 -7.85 6.61 14.77
CA ASN A 256 -7.95 5.75 13.60
C ASN A 256 -6.62 5.09 13.22
N HIS A 257 -5.47 5.77 13.39
CA HIS A 257 -4.15 5.21 13.10
C HIS A 257 -3.83 4.04 14.05
N GLU A 258 -3.91 4.29 15.35
CA GLU A 258 -3.63 3.27 16.38
C GLU A 258 -4.60 2.06 16.26
N TYR A 259 -5.87 2.33 15.90
CA TYR A 259 -6.86 1.28 15.67
C TYR A 259 -6.56 0.48 14.41
N ASN A 260 -6.07 1.12 13.35
CA ASN A 260 -5.66 0.45 12.12
C ASN A 260 -4.43 -0.44 12.36
N GLU A 261 -3.45 0.01 13.14
CA GLU A 261 -2.31 -0.80 13.54
C GLU A 261 -2.74 -2.04 14.33
N CYS A 262 -3.64 -1.88 15.32
CA CYS A 262 -4.24 -3.01 16.02
C CYS A 262 -4.96 -3.97 15.07
N TYR A 263 -5.73 -3.45 14.12
CA TYR A 263 -6.47 -4.25 13.14
C TYR A 263 -5.53 -5.08 12.26
N LEU A 264 -4.47 -4.47 11.73
CA LEU A 264 -3.56 -5.12 10.79
C LEU A 264 -2.60 -6.08 11.50
N TYR A 265 -2.04 -5.73 12.65
CA TYR A 265 -1.23 -6.66 13.44
C TYR A 265 -2.03 -7.89 13.86
N HIS A 266 -3.29 -7.71 14.30
CA HIS A 266 -4.18 -8.84 14.58
C HIS A 266 -4.45 -9.67 13.32
N SER A 267 -4.78 -9.01 12.20
CA SER A 267 -5.09 -9.70 10.94
C SER A 267 -3.92 -10.56 10.45
N PHE A 268 -2.71 -10.02 10.49
CA PHE A 268 -1.50 -10.71 10.05
C PHE A 268 -1.03 -11.77 11.04
N MET A 269 -1.13 -11.54 12.35
CA MET A 269 -0.85 -12.55 13.37
C MET A 269 -1.71 -13.82 13.19
N GLU A 270 -2.99 -13.66 12.85
CA GLU A 270 -3.91 -14.80 12.66
C GLU A 270 -3.53 -15.69 11.47
N GLN A 271 -2.80 -15.16 10.49
CA GLN A 271 -2.51 -15.82 9.22
C GLN A 271 -1.03 -16.13 8.98
N GLU A 272 -0.13 -15.53 9.76
CA GLU A 272 1.31 -15.65 9.56
C GLU A 272 1.78 -17.11 9.71
N SER A 273 2.48 -17.58 8.68
CA SER A 273 2.96 -18.96 8.56
C SER A 273 4.33 -19.13 9.21
N ASP A 274 5.17 -18.08 9.23
CA ASP A 274 6.47 -18.08 9.90
C ASP A 274 6.31 -17.81 11.42
N PRO A 275 6.65 -18.78 12.30
CA PRO A 275 6.50 -18.60 13.74
C PRO A 275 7.32 -17.44 14.32
N LYS A 276 8.47 -17.09 13.73
CA LYS A 276 9.32 -15.98 14.20
C LYS A 276 8.66 -14.64 13.87
N VAL A 277 8.15 -14.49 12.66
CA VAL A 277 7.46 -13.27 12.21
C VAL A 277 6.13 -13.13 12.95
N LYS A 278 5.40 -14.22 13.16
CA LYS A 278 4.16 -14.22 13.94
C LYS A 278 4.37 -13.70 15.36
N ALA A 279 5.50 -14.05 15.99
CA ALA A 279 5.84 -13.55 17.33
C ALA A 279 6.11 -12.03 17.33
N VAL A 280 6.61 -11.46 16.23
CA VAL A 280 6.73 -10.00 16.05
C VAL A 280 5.35 -9.37 15.98
N TRP A 281 4.45 -9.90 15.14
CA TRP A 281 3.06 -9.42 15.03
C TRP A 281 2.31 -9.48 16.36
N GLU A 282 2.42 -10.58 17.10
CA GLU A 282 1.80 -10.72 18.42
C GLU A 282 2.37 -9.71 19.42
N LEU A 283 3.69 -9.52 19.44
CA LEU A 283 4.32 -8.56 20.35
C LEU A 283 3.86 -7.13 20.04
N HIS A 284 3.89 -6.74 18.76
CA HIS A 284 3.52 -5.40 18.34
C HIS A 284 2.04 -5.13 18.55
N LEU A 285 1.15 -6.08 18.24
CA LEU A 285 -0.28 -5.97 18.60
C LEU A 285 -0.46 -5.65 20.08
N ASN A 286 0.24 -6.37 20.97
CA ASN A 286 0.16 -6.13 22.40
C ASN A 286 0.71 -4.75 22.82
N MET A 287 1.63 -4.16 22.06
CA MET A 287 2.16 -2.82 22.28
C MET A 287 1.15 -1.76 21.79
N GLU A 288 0.60 -1.94 20.59
CA GLU A 288 -0.38 -1.04 19.98
C GLU A 288 -1.69 -0.92 20.75
N LEU A 289 -2.11 -2.00 21.43
CA LEU A 289 -3.28 -1.93 22.31
C LEU A 289 -3.14 -0.82 23.37
N GLU A 290 -1.94 -0.60 23.92
CA GLU A 290 -1.72 0.50 24.87
C GLU A 290 -1.67 1.86 24.16
N HIS A 291 -1.11 1.93 22.95
CA HIS A 291 -1.07 3.17 22.17
C HIS A 291 -2.47 3.66 21.79
N LEU A 292 -3.34 2.74 21.36
CA LEU A 292 -4.76 2.99 21.13
C LEU A 292 -5.44 3.55 22.39
N HIS A 293 -5.23 2.94 23.56
CA HIS A 293 -5.79 3.46 24.82
C HIS A 293 -5.33 4.88 25.12
N ILE A 294 -4.05 5.19 24.88
CA ILE A 294 -3.50 6.54 25.05
C ILE A 294 -4.17 7.54 24.10
N ALA A 295 -4.32 7.18 22.82
CA ALA A 295 -4.98 8.02 21.83
C ALA A 295 -6.46 8.26 22.17
N CYS A 296 -7.16 7.21 22.60
CA CYS A 296 -8.53 7.29 23.08
C CYS A 296 -8.68 8.24 24.27
N ASP A 297 -7.78 8.16 25.26
CA ASP A 297 -7.79 9.04 26.43
C ASP A 297 -7.47 10.50 26.09
N LEU A 298 -6.61 10.73 25.10
CA LEU A 298 -6.36 12.06 24.55
C LEU A 298 -7.63 12.62 23.89
N MET A 299 -8.32 11.84 23.06
CA MET A 299 -9.58 12.26 22.44
C MET A 299 -10.65 12.61 23.48
N ARG A 300 -10.84 11.74 24.50
CA ARG A 300 -11.76 12.02 25.62
C ARG A 300 -11.41 13.30 26.35
N THR A 301 -10.13 13.51 26.65
CA THR A 301 -9.67 14.67 27.44
C THR A 301 -9.78 15.97 26.67
N LEU A 302 -9.46 15.95 25.38
CA LEU A 302 -9.30 17.16 24.56
C LEU A 302 -10.57 17.54 23.81
N GLU A 303 -11.42 16.56 23.47
CA GLU A 303 -12.66 16.79 22.72
C GLU A 303 -13.91 16.46 23.52
N GLY A 304 -13.81 15.73 24.64
CA GLY A 304 -14.97 15.29 25.40
C GLY A 304 -15.84 14.27 24.65
N ARG A 305 -15.22 13.50 23.75
CA ARG A 305 -15.88 12.52 22.88
C ARG A 305 -15.37 11.12 23.14
N GLU A 306 -16.23 10.14 22.92
CA GLU A 306 -15.89 8.74 23.12
C GLU A 306 -15.37 8.10 21.81
N PRO A 307 -14.29 7.31 21.83
CA PRO A 307 -13.76 6.60 20.65
C PRO A 307 -14.78 5.71 19.95
N GLU A 308 -15.72 5.13 20.71
CA GLU A 308 -16.82 4.30 20.21
C GLU A 308 -17.77 5.07 19.28
N GLU A 309 -17.70 6.41 19.23
CA GLU A 309 -18.43 7.23 18.26
C GLU A 309 -17.87 7.09 16.83
N ILE A 310 -16.59 6.75 16.68
CA ILE A 310 -15.90 6.73 15.38
C ILE A 310 -15.36 5.35 14.97
N LEU A 311 -15.16 4.46 15.94
CA LEU A 311 -14.62 3.12 15.74
C LEU A 311 -15.72 2.06 15.62
N ALA A 312 -15.43 0.96 14.93
CA ALA A 312 -16.25 -0.23 15.02
C ALA A 312 -16.13 -0.83 16.45
N PRO A 313 -17.23 -1.29 17.06
CA PRO A 313 -17.20 -1.86 18.41
C PRO A 313 -16.43 -3.19 18.51
N GLN A 314 -16.12 -3.82 17.38
CA GLN A 314 -15.31 -5.03 17.25
C GLN A 314 -14.48 -4.88 15.98
N LEU A 315 -13.29 -5.51 15.92
CA LEU A 315 -12.55 -5.53 14.67
C LEU A 315 -13.41 -6.14 13.56
N PRO A 316 -13.42 -5.53 12.36
CA PRO A 316 -13.99 -6.14 11.17
C PRO A 316 -13.34 -7.48 10.84
N ASN A 317 -13.84 -8.16 9.79
CA ASN A 317 -13.20 -9.38 9.30
C ASN A 317 -11.72 -9.11 8.99
N VAL A 318 -10.82 -10.01 9.42
CA VAL A 318 -9.38 -9.83 9.27
C VAL A 318 -8.95 -9.62 7.80
N LEU A 319 -8.00 -8.70 7.60
CA LEU A 319 -7.37 -8.49 6.29
C LEU A 319 -6.58 -9.71 5.89
N THR A 320 -6.82 -10.26 4.70
CA THR A 320 -6.17 -11.49 4.23
C THR A 320 -5.38 -11.23 2.95
N PHE A 321 -4.09 -11.55 2.95
CA PHE A 321 -3.35 -11.73 1.69
C PHE A 321 -3.72 -13.10 1.10
N GLU A 322 -4.40 -13.07 -0.03
CA GLU A 322 -4.87 -14.25 -0.76
C GLU A 322 -4.85 -13.98 -2.27
N PRO A 323 -4.79 -15.02 -3.13
CA PRO A 323 -4.81 -14.82 -4.57
C PRO A 323 -6.12 -14.16 -5.04
N ASN A 324 -6.01 -13.02 -5.73
CA ASN A 324 -7.16 -12.26 -6.25
C ASN A 324 -7.44 -12.45 -7.75
N LYS A 325 -6.84 -13.47 -8.38
CA LYS A 325 -6.79 -13.64 -9.84
C LYS A 325 -8.14 -13.50 -10.54
N ALA A 326 -9.17 -14.22 -10.08
CA ALA A 326 -10.48 -14.18 -10.73
C ALA A 326 -11.10 -12.78 -10.72
N TYR A 327 -10.93 -12.05 -9.61
CA TYR A 327 -11.42 -10.69 -9.46
C TYR A 327 -10.64 -9.70 -10.34
N LEU A 328 -9.30 -9.78 -10.34
CA LEU A 328 -8.46 -8.93 -11.21
C LEU A 328 -8.76 -9.18 -12.69
N ARG A 329 -8.95 -10.43 -13.09
CA ARG A 329 -9.33 -10.77 -14.48
C ARG A 329 -10.69 -10.21 -14.88
N GLU A 330 -11.67 -10.19 -13.97
CA GLU A 330 -12.96 -9.52 -14.21
C GLU A 330 -12.77 -8.00 -14.39
N LEU A 331 -11.93 -7.37 -13.57
CA LEU A 331 -11.63 -5.93 -13.72
C LEU A 331 -10.92 -5.63 -15.05
N LEU A 332 -9.95 -6.46 -15.46
CA LEU A 332 -9.26 -6.31 -16.74
C LEU A 332 -10.21 -6.48 -17.94
N ASP A 333 -11.20 -7.37 -17.86
CA ASP A 333 -12.22 -7.53 -18.92
C ASP A 333 -13.18 -6.34 -18.98
N THR A 334 -13.47 -5.72 -17.84
CA THR A 334 -14.59 -4.77 -17.73
C THR A 334 -14.18 -3.30 -17.61
N GLN A 335 -12.98 -2.97 -17.13
CA GLN A 335 -12.61 -1.62 -16.69
C GLN A 335 -11.24 -1.11 -17.16
N ILE A 336 -10.50 -1.88 -17.97
CA ILE A 336 -9.12 -1.57 -18.41
C ILE A 336 -8.97 -0.23 -19.17
N ASP A 337 -10.04 0.26 -19.78
CA ASP A 337 -10.12 1.46 -20.62
C ASP A 337 -10.66 2.70 -19.88
N ILE A 338 -10.88 2.63 -18.56
CA ILE A 338 -11.36 3.75 -17.76
C ILE A 338 -10.20 4.73 -17.45
N THR A 339 -10.52 6.03 -17.38
CA THR A 339 -9.69 7.12 -16.84
C THR A 339 -10.54 8.01 -15.92
N THR A 340 -9.95 9.02 -15.29
CA THR A 340 -10.66 9.91 -14.36
C THR A 340 -10.97 11.27 -14.98
N LEU A 341 -12.08 11.89 -14.58
CA LEU A 341 -12.44 13.28 -14.89
C LEU A 341 -13.09 13.94 -13.67
N GLY A 342 -12.39 14.88 -13.06
CA GLY A 342 -12.70 15.34 -11.71
C GLY A 342 -12.75 14.16 -10.74
N ALA A 343 -13.76 14.12 -9.87
CA ALA A 343 -14.01 13.03 -8.93
C ALA A 343 -14.61 11.76 -9.59
N GLY A 344 -14.93 11.77 -10.88
CA GLY A 344 -15.58 10.66 -11.59
C GLY A 344 -14.65 9.82 -12.47
N TYR A 345 -15.24 8.78 -13.07
CA TYR A 345 -14.58 7.81 -13.96
C TYR A 345 -15.27 7.80 -15.34
N VAL A 346 -14.48 7.80 -16.42
CA VAL A 346 -14.95 7.89 -17.81
C VAL A 346 -14.13 6.97 -18.72
N ARG A 347 -14.69 6.50 -19.83
CA ARG A 347 -13.96 5.67 -20.82
C ARG A 347 -13.41 6.46 -21.99
N GLU A 348 -14.07 7.55 -22.34
CA GLU A 348 -13.64 8.40 -23.45
C GLU A 348 -12.56 9.36 -22.96
N ALA A 349 -11.43 9.38 -23.67
CA ALA A 349 -10.38 10.37 -23.44
C ALA A 349 -10.95 11.78 -23.62
N HIS A 350 -10.84 12.60 -22.57
CA HIS A 350 -11.29 13.99 -22.61
C HIS A 350 -10.10 14.92 -22.90
N GLU A 351 -10.40 16.13 -23.37
CA GLU A 351 -9.40 17.11 -23.83
C GLU A 351 -8.25 17.33 -22.82
N ARG A 352 -8.57 17.45 -21.52
CA ARG A 352 -7.55 17.63 -20.47
C ARG A 352 -6.62 16.42 -20.30
N PHE A 353 -7.13 15.20 -20.49
CA PHE A 353 -6.34 13.98 -20.45
C PHE A 353 -5.43 13.90 -21.67
N GLU A 354 -5.96 14.17 -22.87
CA GLU A 354 -5.18 14.22 -24.11
C GLU A 354 -4.06 15.26 -24.05
N GLN A 355 -4.34 16.45 -23.48
CA GLN A 355 -3.34 17.50 -23.27
C GLN A 355 -2.24 17.06 -22.29
N MET A 356 -2.61 16.38 -21.20
CA MET A 356 -1.63 15.84 -20.25
C MET A 356 -0.74 14.80 -20.93
N GLN A 357 -1.33 13.83 -21.61
CA GLN A 357 -0.64 12.76 -22.34
C GLN A 357 0.32 13.33 -23.39
N ALA A 358 -0.13 14.28 -24.21
CA ALA A 358 0.74 14.93 -25.19
C ALA A 358 1.88 15.72 -24.55
N GLY A 359 1.63 16.37 -23.41
CA GLY A 359 2.62 17.17 -22.69
C GLY A 359 3.69 16.33 -22.00
N ILE A 360 3.29 15.28 -21.27
CA ILE A 360 4.22 14.44 -20.48
C ILE A 360 5.10 13.58 -21.39
N HIS A 361 4.53 13.02 -22.47
CA HIS A 361 5.25 12.14 -23.39
C HIS A 361 6.10 12.90 -24.42
N GLY A 362 5.76 14.17 -24.70
CA GLY A 362 6.56 15.02 -25.58
C GLY A 362 6.69 14.51 -27.03
N GLY A 363 5.83 13.60 -27.46
CA GLY A 363 5.89 12.95 -28.77
C GLY A 363 6.84 11.75 -28.86
N GLU A 364 7.38 11.29 -27.73
CA GLU A 364 8.17 10.06 -27.62
C GLU A 364 7.37 8.95 -26.92
N GLU A 365 7.74 7.69 -27.17
CA GLU A 365 7.19 6.57 -26.40
C GLU A 365 7.75 6.59 -24.97
N PRO A 366 6.91 6.44 -23.94
CA PRO A 366 7.36 6.50 -22.56
C PRO A 366 8.27 5.32 -22.17
N PRO A 367 9.02 5.43 -21.07
CA PRO A 367 9.89 4.36 -20.57
C PRO A 367 9.23 2.98 -20.48
N SER A 368 7.99 2.89 -20.01
CA SER A 368 7.20 1.67 -19.84
C SER A 368 6.98 0.91 -21.14
N GLU A 369 6.72 1.60 -22.26
CA GLU A 369 6.59 0.98 -23.58
C GLU A 369 7.97 0.61 -24.16
N ARG A 370 9.00 1.43 -23.90
CA ARG A 370 10.37 1.13 -24.35
C ARG A 370 10.98 -0.08 -23.64
N VAL A 371 10.63 -0.32 -22.37
CA VAL A 371 10.98 -1.55 -21.65
C VAL A 371 10.42 -2.76 -22.39
N MET A 372 9.14 -2.72 -22.78
CA MET A 372 8.52 -3.84 -23.51
C MET A 372 9.16 -4.05 -24.87
N ALA A 373 9.40 -2.98 -25.64
CA ALA A 373 10.06 -3.08 -26.94
C ALA A 373 11.49 -3.67 -26.84
N GLN A 374 12.27 -3.26 -25.82
CA GLN A 374 13.61 -3.82 -25.59
C GLN A 374 13.55 -5.27 -25.11
N HIS A 375 12.58 -5.62 -24.27
CA HIS A 375 12.38 -6.99 -23.85
C HIS A 375 12.07 -7.90 -25.04
N ASP A 376 11.16 -7.48 -25.93
CA ASP A 376 10.84 -8.22 -27.16
C ASP A 376 12.05 -8.34 -28.10
N GLU A 377 12.86 -7.28 -28.27
CA GLU A 377 14.10 -7.36 -29.05
C GLU A 377 15.10 -8.38 -28.47
N MET A 378 15.19 -8.48 -27.14
CA MET A 378 16.12 -9.36 -26.45
C MET A 378 15.66 -10.82 -26.38
N PHE A 379 14.35 -11.05 -26.16
CA PHE A 379 13.81 -12.37 -25.84
C PHE A 379 12.79 -12.90 -26.87
N GLY A 380 12.36 -12.08 -27.82
CA GLY A 380 11.36 -12.42 -28.84
C GLY A 380 9.95 -12.67 -28.28
N ARG A 381 9.68 -12.15 -27.08
CA ARG A 381 8.40 -12.21 -26.36
C ARG A 381 8.38 -11.17 -25.25
N GLU A 382 7.23 -11.00 -24.64
CA GLU A 382 7.08 -10.34 -23.33
C GLU A 382 7.20 -11.40 -22.21
N TYR A 383 7.63 -11.00 -21.03
CA TYR A 383 7.50 -11.82 -19.83
C TYR A 383 6.07 -11.77 -19.30
N ARG A 384 5.45 -12.94 -19.18
CA ARG A 384 4.10 -13.12 -18.65
C ARG A 384 4.02 -14.36 -17.76
N LEU A 385 3.21 -14.29 -16.72
CA LEU A 385 2.81 -15.39 -15.83
C LEU A 385 1.27 -15.41 -15.77
N GLN A 386 0.66 -16.28 -16.59
CA GLN A 386 -0.79 -16.37 -16.78
C GLN A 386 -1.28 -17.78 -16.45
N THR A 387 -1.51 -18.02 -15.17
CA THR A 387 -1.90 -19.33 -14.63
C THR A 387 -3.37 -19.71 -14.91
N GLU A 388 -4.26 -18.73 -15.10
CA GLU A 388 -5.71 -18.93 -15.29
C GLU A 388 -6.17 -18.73 -16.76
N GLY A 389 -5.24 -18.88 -17.72
CA GLY A 389 -5.51 -18.84 -19.17
C GLY A 389 -5.13 -17.53 -19.87
N GLU A 390 -5.62 -17.34 -21.10
CA GLU A 390 -5.33 -16.15 -21.94
C GLU A 390 -5.83 -14.85 -21.32
N HIS A 391 -5.14 -13.74 -21.62
CA HIS A 391 -5.52 -12.40 -21.17
C HIS A 391 -7.03 -12.12 -21.40
N PRO A 392 -7.77 -11.59 -20.39
CA PRO A 392 -9.20 -11.35 -20.51
C PRO A 392 -9.56 -10.47 -21.72
N ASP A 393 -8.92 -9.30 -21.83
CA ASP A 393 -9.01 -8.44 -23.02
C ASP A 393 -8.35 -9.12 -24.24
N PRO A 394 -9.11 -9.44 -25.31
CA PRO A 394 -8.59 -10.02 -26.55
C PRO A 394 -7.49 -9.19 -27.23
N ALA A 395 -7.50 -7.87 -27.06
CA ALA A 395 -6.50 -6.98 -27.67
C ALA A 395 -5.10 -7.15 -27.05
N GLN A 396 -5.02 -7.73 -25.85
CA GLN A 396 -3.80 -7.92 -25.08
C GLN A 396 -3.29 -9.37 -25.10
N ARG A 397 -3.92 -10.27 -25.86
CA ARG A 397 -3.50 -11.68 -25.97
C ARG A 397 -2.25 -11.81 -26.83
N GLU A 398 -1.40 -12.80 -26.49
CA GLU A 398 -0.24 -13.14 -27.31
C GLU A 398 -0.69 -13.57 -28.73
N SER A 399 0.03 -13.10 -29.75
CA SER A 399 -0.29 -13.31 -31.16
C SER A 399 0.11 -14.67 -31.72
#